data_AF-A0A9R0YTY7-F1
#
_entry.id   AF-A0A9R0YTY7-F1
#
_cell.length_a   1.000
_cell.length_b   1.000
_cell.length_c   1.000
_cell.angle_alpha   90.00
_cell.angle_beta   90.00
_cell.angle_gamma   90.00
#
_symmetry.space_group_name_H-M   'P 1'
#
loop_
_entity.id
_entity.type
_entity.pdbx_description
1 polymer ?
#
loop_
_entity_poly.entity_id
_entity_poly.type
_entity_poly.pdbx_seq_one_letter_code
_entity_poly.pdbx_strand_id
1 'polypeptide(L)'
;MWWYYLRRWQFGLHCKRLAYCTSTCLSKGRGPVDDFNIMDLPDHYMGHFKLHDPLGGEHNNVFAAGLKMADRVVTVSHGYMWELKTVEGGWGLHDIINQNDWKLDGIVNGIDTAEWNPAVDVHLHSDDYTNYTRDTLDIGKRQCKAALQRELGLQVRDDVPLIGFIGRLDHQKGVDIIAAAMPWITQQDVQLVMLGTGRPDLEDMLRRFEGEHRDKVRGWVGFSVRMAHRITAGADVLLMPSLFEPCGLNQLYAMAYGTVPVVHAVGGLRDTVAPFDPFGGTGLGWTFDRADAGRMIDALGHCLNTYWNYKESWRGLQVRGMSQDLSWDHAAELYENVLVKAKYQW
;
A
#
# COMPACT_ATOMS: atom_id res chain seq x y z
N MET A 1 9.12 16.27 0.10
CA MET A 1 10.36 15.71 -0.48
C MET A 1 10.36 15.67 -2.00
N TRP A 2 9.34 15.14 -2.68
CA TRP A 2 9.29 15.04 -4.17
C TRP A 2 9.44 16.37 -4.94
N TRP A 3 8.81 17.45 -4.45
CA TRP A 3 9.00 18.82 -4.97
C TRP A 3 10.46 19.31 -4.95
N TYR A 4 11.30 18.76 -4.06
CA TYR A 4 12.70 19.13 -3.91
C TYR A 4 13.58 18.51 -5.01
N TYR A 5 13.27 17.28 -5.44
CA TYR A 5 13.96 16.60 -6.55
C TYR A 5 13.59 17.21 -7.91
N LEU A 6 12.32 17.61 -8.10
CA LEU A 6 11.88 18.34 -9.30
C LEU A 6 12.54 19.72 -9.46
N ARG A 7 12.81 20.44 -8.36
CA ARG A 7 13.51 21.74 -8.42
C ARG A 7 14.92 21.64 -8.98
N ARG A 8 15.59 20.50 -8.84
CA ARG A 8 16.94 20.27 -9.40
C ARG A 8 16.94 20.22 -10.93
N TRP A 9 15.78 20.00 -11.56
CA TRP A 9 15.63 19.78 -13.01
C TRP A 9 14.93 20.94 -13.76
N GLN A 10 14.56 22.03 -13.08
CA GLN A 10 13.92 23.19 -13.72
C GLN A 10 14.81 23.98 -14.71
N PHE A 11 16.11 23.68 -14.79
CA PHE A 11 17.05 24.36 -15.69
C PHE A 11 17.29 23.57 -17.01
N GLY A 12 16.24 23.32 -17.81
CA GLY A 12 16.44 22.78 -19.18
C GLY A 12 15.23 22.24 -19.94
N LEU A 13 14.05 22.13 -19.33
CA LEU A 13 12.85 21.54 -19.94
C LEU A 13 11.89 22.62 -20.48
N HIS A 14 12.28 23.32 -21.54
CA HIS A 14 11.44 24.42 -22.07
C HIS A 14 10.28 24.03 -22.99
N CYS A 15 9.95 22.73 -23.19
CA CYS A 15 8.86 22.39 -24.13
C CYS A 15 8.19 21.01 -23.95
N LYS A 16 8.12 20.43 -22.74
CA LYS A 16 7.56 19.07 -22.53
C LYS A 16 6.59 18.98 -21.36
N ARG A 17 5.46 18.30 -21.59
CA ARG A 17 4.29 18.21 -20.69
C ARG A 17 4.22 16.82 -20.09
N LEU A 18 4.70 16.67 -18.85
CA LEU A 18 4.46 15.46 -18.06
C LEU A 18 3.16 15.63 -17.27
N ALA A 19 2.23 14.67 -17.34
CA ALA A 19 1.10 14.61 -16.41
C ALA A 19 1.34 13.49 -15.39
N TYR A 20 1.12 13.82 -14.12
CA TYR A 20 1.22 12.86 -13.04
C TYR A 20 -0.18 12.45 -12.58
N CYS A 21 -0.48 11.15 -12.58
CA CYS A 21 -1.75 10.63 -12.10
C CYS A 21 -1.61 10.25 -10.61
N THR A 22 -2.04 11.16 -9.73
CA THR A 22 -2.06 10.91 -8.28
C THR A 22 -3.15 9.92 -7.88
N SER A 23 -2.74 8.93 -7.08
CA SER A 23 -3.41 8.07 -6.07
C SER A 23 -4.91 7.76 -6.10
N THR A 24 -5.81 8.56 -6.65
CA THR A 24 -7.25 8.25 -6.63
C THR A 24 -7.97 8.91 -7.81
N CYS A 25 -8.63 8.10 -8.65
CA CYS A 25 -9.59 8.60 -9.65
C CYS A 25 -10.92 9.09 -9.07
N LEU A 26 -11.16 8.83 -7.78
CA LEU A 26 -12.44 9.06 -7.09
C LEU A 26 -12.86 10.52 -6.94
N SER A 27 -11.97 11.49 -7.14
CA SER A 27 -12.30 12.92 -7.04
C SER A 27 -11.57 13.73 -8.10
N LYS A 28 -12.11 13.84 -9.31
CA LYS A 28 -11.36 14.43 -10.42
C LYS A 28 -12.13 15.50 -11.17
N GLY A 29 -12.06 16.72 -10.66
CA GLY A 29 -12.20 17.97 -11.43
C GLY A 29 -13.34 17.97 -12.45
N ARG A 30 -14.44 17.29 -12.13
CA ARG A 30 -15.65 17.22 -12.93
C ARG A 30 -16.47 18.45 -12.59
N GLY A 31 -16.83 19.20 -13.61
CA GLY A 31 -17.70 20.36 -13.49
C GLY A 31 -18.64 20.47 -14.68
N PRO A 32 -19.60 21.39 -14.62
CA PRO A 32 -20.31 21.87 -15.81
C PRO A 32 -19.34 22.20 -16.94
N VAL A 33 -19.75 21.98 -18.19
CA VAL A 33 -18.94 22.35 -19.37
C VAL A 33 -18.57 23.84 -19.33
N ASP A 34 -19.47 24.68 -18.84
CA ASP A 34 -19.29 26.13 -18.72
C ASP A 34 -18.16 26.54 -17.78
N ASP A 35 -17.72 25.67 -16.86
CA ASP A 35 -16.58 25.92 -15.97
C ASP A 35 -15.27 26.09 -16.76
N PHE A 36 -15.21 25.62 -18.02
CA PHE A 36 -14.07 25.86 -18.90
C PHE A 36 -13.77 27.36 -19.07
N ASN A 37 -14.80 28.21 -19.08
CA ASN A 37 -14.65 29.66 -19.26
C ASN A 37 -13.87 30.32 -18.12
N ILE A 38 -13.83 29.70 -16.94
CA ILE A 38 -13.11 30.20 -15.76
C ILE A 38 -11.60 29.91 -15.85
N MET A 39 -11.20 29.00 -16.75
CA MET A 39 -9.81 28.56 -16.90
C MET A 39 -8.95 29.52 -17.75
N ASP A 40 -9.57 30.54 -18.38
CA ASP A 40 -8.91 31.53 -19.25
C ASP A 40 -8.06 30.89 -20.36
N LEU A 41 -8.58 29.79 -20.94
CA LEU A 41 -7.95 29.04 -22.03
C LEU A 41 -8.66 29.31 -23.37
N PRO A 42 -7.93 29.35 -24.50
CA PRO A 42 -8.56 29.45 -25.81
C PRO A 42 -9.59 28.34 -26.11
N ASP A 43 -10.71 28.69 -26.73
CA ASP A 43 -11.85 27.79 -27.03
C ASP A 43 -11.46 26.50 -27.76
N HIS A 44 -10.41 26.53 -28.57
CA HIS A 44 -9.95 25.35 -29.30
C HIS A 44 -9.46 24.22 -28.38
N TYR A 45 -9.17 24.51 -27.10
CA TYR A 45 -8.82 23.48 -26.11
C TYR A 45 -10.04 22.80 -25.47
N MET A 46 -11.23 23.39 -25.56
CA MET A 46 -12.44 22.91 -24.88
C MET A 46 -12.74 21.43 -25.17
N GLY A 47 -12.50 20.97 -26.40
CA GLY A 47 -12.71 19.56 -26.79
C GLY A 47 -11.88 18.56 -25.98
N HIS A 48 -10.70 18.96 -25.48
CA HIS A 48 -9.88 18.08 -24.64
C HIS A 48 -10.46 17.91 -23.24
N PHE A 49 -11.13 18.94 -22.74
CA PHE A 49 -11.76 18.98 -21.42
C PHE A 49 -13.11 18.26 -21.38
N LYS A 50 -13.77 18.04 -22.52
CA LYS A 50 -15.03 17.31 -22.57
C LYS A 50 -14.86 15.83 -22.22
N LEU A 51 -15.70 15.36 -21.31
CA LEU A 51 -15.94 13.97 -20.98
C LEU A 51 -17.45 13.71 -21.02
N HIS A 52 -17.86 12.69 -21.77
CA HIS A 52 -19.27 12.30 -21.85
C HIS A 52 -19.57 11.22 -20.79
N ASP A 53 -20.52 11.50 -19.91
CA ASP A 53 -21.08 10.55 -18.96
C ASP A 53 -22.46 10.07 -19.48
N PRO A 54 -22.69 8.76 -19.66
CA PRO A 54 -23.97 8.23 -20.13
C PRO A 54 -25.20 8.65 -19.31
N LEU A 55 -25.02 9.00 -18.03
CA LEU A 55 -26.11 9.42 -17.14
C LEU A 55 -26.23 10.95 -17.00
N GLY A 56 -25.10 11.66 -17.09
CA GLY A 56 -25.01 13.09 -16.80
C GLY A 56 -24.84 14.01 -18.01
N GLY A 57 -24.56 13.45 -19.20
CA GLY A 57 -24.28 14.20 -20.41
C GLY A 57 -22.82 14.66 -20.49
N GLU A 58 -22.56 15.77 -21.18
CA GLU A 58 -21.21 16.33 -21.28
C GLU A 58 -20.80 17.06 -19.99
N HIS A 59 -19.58 16.80 -19.54
CA HIS A 59 -18.96 17.49 -18.41
C HIS A 59 -17.56 17.97 -18.77
N ASN A 60 -17.12 19.05 -18.10
CA ASN A 60 -15.73 19.44 -18.07
C ASN A 60 -14.96 18.48 -17.16
N ASN A 61 -13.79 18.01 -17.61
CA ASN A 61 -12.89 17.17 -16.84
C ASN A 61 -11.42 17.57 -17.13
N VAL A 62 -10.83 18.30 -16.19
CA VAL A 62 -9.43 18.74 -16.24
C VAL A 62 -8.46 17.56 -16.32
N PHE A 63 -8.78 16.45 -15.65
CA PHE A 63 -7.94 15.27 -15.66
C PHE A 63 -7.96 14.55 -17.02
N ALA A 64 -9.13 14.49 -17.68
CA ALA A 64 -9.25 13.98 -19.04
C ALA A 64 -8.42 14.81 -20.03
N ALA A 65 -8.46 16.14 -19.92
CA ALA A 65 -7.61 17.02 -20.72
C ALA A 65 -6.12 16.75 -20.47
N GLY A 66 -5.71 16.63 -19.21
CA GLY A 66 -4.34 16.29 -18.82
C GLY A 66 -3.87 14.97 -19.42
N LEU A 67 -4.69 13.91 -19.35
CA LEU A 67 -4.38 12.62 -19.97
C LEU A 67 -4.22 12.72 -21.48
N LYS A 68 -5.12 13.42 -22.18
CA LYS A 68 -5.06 13.57 -23.64
C LYS A 68 -3.82 14.37 -24.07
N MET A 69 -3.47 15.42 -23.34
CA MET A 69 -2.46 16.40 -23.76
C MET A 69 -1.04 16.16 -23.23
N ALA A 70 -0.85 15.24 -22.29
CA ALA A 70 0.48 14.91 -21.78
C ALA A 70 1.32 14.12 -22.79
N ASP A 71 2.63 14.31 -22.75
CA ASP A 71 3.59 13.51 -23.52
C ASP A 71 3.81 12.14 -22.87
N ARG A 72 3.82 12.11 -21.53
CA ARG A 72 3.87 10.90 -20.70
C ARG A 72 2.99 11.06 -19.46
N VAL A 73 2.42 9.94 -19.02
CA VAL A 73 1.57 9.83 -17.84
C VAL A 73 2.16 8.80 -16.91
N VAL A 74 2.50 9.20 -15.68
CA VAL A 74 2.98 8.24 -14.66
C VAL A 74 1.89 7.97 -13.63
N THR A 75 1.66 6.70 -13.34
CA THR A 75 0.81 6.21 -12.24
C THR A 75 1.67 5.68 -11.10
N VAL A 76 1.09 5.60 -9.91
CA VAL A 76 1.80 5.20 -8.67
C VAL A 76 2.10 3.69 -8.55
N SER A 77 1.73 2.88 -9.54
CA SER A 77 2.12 1.48 -9.74
C SER A 77 1.61 0.97 -11.11
N HIS A 78 2.15 -0.16 -11.59
CA HIS A 78 1.70 -0.84 -12.82
C HIS A 78 0.36 -1.56 -12.62
N GLY A 79 0.15 -2.23 -11.50
CA GLY A 79 -1.12 -2.85 -11.14
C GLY A 79 -2.23 -1.81 -11.11
N TYR A 80 -1.97 -0.64 -10.53
CA TYR A 80 -2.93 0.46 -10.53
C TYR A 80 -3.15 1.03 -11.94
N MET A 81 -2.09 1.15 -12.75
CA MET A 81 -2.21 1.52 -14.16
C MET A 81 -3.19 0.61 -14.91
N TRP A 82 -3.10 -0.71 -14.67
CA TRP A 82 -3.97 -1.68 -15.31
C TRP A 82 -5.42 -1.59 -14.80
N GLU A 83 -5.62 -1.40 -13.50
CA GLU A 83 -6.95 -1.17 -12.92
C GLU A 83 -7.63 0.07 -13.49
N LEU A 84 -6.88 1.14 -13.75
CA LEU A 84 -7.39 2.36 -14.38
C LEU A 84 -7.93 2.14 -15.81
N LYS A 85 -7.54 1.05 -16.47
CA LYS A 85 -8.01 0.67 -17.80
C LYS A 85 -9.32 -0.10 -17.78
N THR A 86 -9.79 -0.56 -16.61
CA THR A 86 -11.08 -1.26 -16.47
C THR A 86 -12.22 -0.28 -16.25
N VAL A 87 -13.46 -0.71 -16.51
CA VAL A 87 -14.65 0.12 -16.34
C VAL A 87 -14.79 0.57 -14.87
N GLU A 88 -14.55 -0.36 -13.95
CA GLU A 88 -14.66 -0.18 -12.50
C GLU A 88 -13.55 0.72 -11.95
N GLY A 89 -12.30 0.52 -12.36
CA GLY A 89 -11.15 1.27 -11.84
C GLY A 89 -10.91 2.60 -12.55
N GLY A 90 -11.33 2.72 -13.81
CA GLY A 90 -11.22 3.94 -14.60
C GLY A 90 -12.29 4.99 -14.33
N TRP A 91 -13.39 4.64 -13.64
CA TRP A 91 -14.47 5.58 -13.27
C TRP A 91 -14.95 6.46 -14.44
N GLY A 92 -15.21 5.84 -15.59
CA GLY A 92 -15.63 6.52 -16.83
C GLY A 92 -14.50 7.17 -17.65
N LEU A 93 -13.25 7.12 -17.20
CA LEU A 93 -12.08 7.57 -17.97
C LEU A 93 -11.36 6.42 -18.69
N HIS A 94 -11.80 5.18 -18.51
CA HIS A 94 -11.12 3.99 -19.02
C HIS A 94 -10.91 4.04 -20.54
N ASP A 95 -11.86 4.53 -21.31
CA ASP A 95 -11.71 4.68 -22.76
C ASP A 95 -10.58 5.66 -23.13
N ILE A 96 -10.54 6.81 -22.46
CA ILE A 96 -9.49 7.82 -22.66
C ILE A 96 -8.14 7.25 -22.23
N ILE A 97 -8.09 6.53 -21.13
CA ILE A 97 -6.86 5.91 -20.61
C ILE A 97 -6.36 4.86 -21.60
N ASN A 98 -7.23 3.97 -22.10
CA ASN A 98 -6.86 2.97 -23.10
C ASN A 98 -6.39 3.59 -24.43
N GLN A 99 -7.01 4.68 -24.88
CA GLN A 99 -6.56 5.43 -26.07
C GLN A 99 -5.17 6.06 -25.89
N ASN A 100 -4.76 6.30 -24.64
CA ASN A 100 -3.49 6.93 -24.29
C ASN A 100 -2.49 5.95 -23.67
N ASP A 101 -2.75 4.63 -23.71
CA ASP A 101 -1.96 3.60 -23.04
C ASP A 101 -0.46 3.62 -23.41
N TRP A 102 -0.15 3.95 -24.66
CA TRP A 102 1.21 4.01 -25.20
C TRP A 102 2.15 4.99 -24.47
N LYS A 103 1.58 5.95 -23.72
CA LYS A 103 2.33 6.93 -22.93
C LYS A 103 2.14 6.78 -21.43
N LEU A 104 1.50 5.70 -20.96
CA LEU A 104 1.36 5.40 -19.54
C LEU A 104 2.53 4.53 -19.05
N ASP A 105 3.07 4.90 -17.89
CA ASP A 105 4.08 4.13 -17.17
C ASP A 105 3.67 4.03 -15.69
N GLY A 106 3.85 2.87 -15.07
CA GLY A 106 3.61 2.66 -13.64
C GLY A 106 4.90 2.68 -12.84
N ILE A 107 5.00 3.49 -11.79
CA ILE A 107 6.20 3.52 -10.94
C ILE A 107 5.75 3.42 -9.48
N VAL A 108 6.18 2.34 -8.82
CA VAL A 108 5.98 2.13 -7.38
C VAL A 108 6.82 3.16 -6.62
N ASN A 109 6.24 3.76 -5.57
CA ASN A 109 6.98 4.71 -4.74
C ASN A 109 8.01 4.03 -3.85
N GLY A 110 9.06 4.76 -3.50
CA GLY A 110 10.01 4.35 -2.45
C GLY A 110 9.54 4.75 -1.05
N ILE A 111 10.26 4.26 -0.04
CA ILE A 111 10.12 4.66 1.36
C ILE A 111 11.31 5.51 1.79
N ASP A 112 11.10 6.36 2.80
CA ASP A 112 12.21 7.07 3.46
C ASP A 112 12.92 6.09 4.41
N THR A 113 14.13 5.67 4.03
CA THR A 113 14.94 4.71 4.79
C THR A 113 15.63 5.32 6.01
N ALA A 114 15.58 6.65 6.19
CA ALA A 114 15.99 7.29 7.44
C ALA A 114 14.90 7.18 8.51
N GLU A 115 13.63 7.17 8.10
CA GLU A 115 12.47 7.00 8.99
C GLU A 115 12.13 5.52 9.18
N TRP A 116 12.05 4.75 8.09
CA TRP A 116 11.63 3.35 8.09
C TRP A 116 12.79 2.39 7.94
N ASN A 117 13.59 2.23 9.01
CA ASN A 117 14.71 1.30 9.05
C ASN A 117 14.90 0.71 10.45
N PRO A 118 14.71 -0.61 10.65
CA PRO A 118 14.79 -1.23 11.98
C PRO A 118 16.17 -1.05 12.64
N ALA A 119 17.24 -0.77 11.89
CA ALA A 119 18.57 -0.60 12.44
C ALA A 119 18.77 0.75 13.15
N VAL A 120 17.97 1.77 12.81
CA VAL A 120 18.11 3.15 13.32
C VAL A 120 16.78 3.82 13.70
N ASP A 121 15.67 3.08 13.65
CA ASP A 121 14.35 3.57 14.01
C ASP A 121 14.30 4.01 15.49
N VAL A 122 14.11 5.32 15.67
CA VAL A 122 14.04 5.99 16.97
C VAL A 122 12.88 5.51 17.84
N HIS A 123 11.83 4.92 17.24
CA HIS A 123 10.67 4.40 17.96
C HIS A 123 10.94 3.05 18.65
N LEU A 124 12.08 2.42 18.33
CA LEU A 124 12.53 1.14 18.89
C LEU A 124 13.62 1.29 19.97
N HIS A 125 13.95 2.51 20.41
CA HIS A 125 15.03 2.77 21.38
C HIS A 125 14.59 2.67 22.85
N SER A 126 13.29 2.48 23.12
CA SER A 126 12.72 2.55 24.48
C SER A 126 11.68 1.46 24.71
N ASP A 127 11.25 1.29 25.97
CA ASP A 127 10.17 0.38 26.37
C ASP A 127 10.43 -1.09 25.98
N ASP A 128 11.67 -1.53 26.19
CA ASP A 128 12.17 -2.88 25.87
C ASP A 128 12.22 -3.25 24.38
N TYR A 129 11.93 -2.31 23.48
CA TYR A 129 12.21 -2.49 22.06
C TYR A 129 13.71 -2.41 21.79
N THR A 130 14.13 -2.99 20.67
CA THR A 130 15.51 -2.88 20.18
C THR A 130 15.53 -2.64 18.69
N ASN A 131 16.52 -1.88 18.24
CA ASN A 131 16.90 -1.87 16.84
C ASN A 131 17.53 -3.21 16.44
N TYR A 132 17.41 -3.53 15.16
CA TYR A 132 17.99 -4.73 14.60
C TYR A 132 18.32 -4.56 13.12
N THR A 133 19.26 -5.37 12.69
CA THR A 133 19.65 -5.51 11.30
C THR A 133 19.16 -6.85 10.76
N ARG A 134 19.39 -7.10 9.47
CA ARG A 134 19.15 -8.42 8.87
C ARG A 134 19.92 -9.54 9.57
N ASP A 135 21.12 -9.25 10.08
CA ASP A 135 21.98 -10.25 10.72
C ASP A 135 21.52 -10.55 12.15
N THR A 136 20.90 -9.58 12.83
CA THR A 136 20.36 -9.70 14.19
C THR A 136 18.84 -9.87 14.22
N LEU A 137 18.22 -10.13 13.06
CA LEU A 137 16.78 -10.20 12.86
C LEU A 137 16.10 -11.13 13.86
N ASP A 138 16.62 -12.35 14.00
CA ASP A 138 16.01 -13.41 14.81
C ASP A 138 15.89 -13.01 16.28
N ILE A 139 16.86 -12.28 16.83
CA ILE A 139 16.85 -11.84 18.23
C ILE A 139 16.05 -10.55 18.37
N GLY A 140 16.34 -9.55 17.53
CA GLY A 140 15.78 -8.23 17.67
C GLY A 140 14.28 -8.18 17.39
N LYS A 141 13.81 -8.93 16.39
CA LYS A 141 12.37 -9.01 16.08
C LYS A 141 11.59 -9.69 17.21
N ARG A 142 12.14 -10.77 17.79
CA ARG A 142 11.52 -11.45 18.96
C ARG A 142 11.44 -10.54 20.18
N GLN A 143 12.47 -9.73 20.42
CA GLN A 143 12.45 -8.73 21.49
C GLN A 143 11.37 -7.65 21.24
N CYS A 144 11.30 -7.10 20.03
CA CYS A 144 10.26 -6.15 19.64
C CYS A 144 8.84 -6.74 19.74
N LYS A 145 8.67 -8.00 19.35
CA LYS A 145 7.41 -8.74 19.51
C LYS A 145 7.01 -8.87 20.98
N ALA A 146 7.94 -9.30 21.83
CA ALA A 146 7.69 -9.43 23.26
C ALA A 146 7.38 -8.07 23.93
N ALA A 147 8.07 -7.00 23.51
CA ALA A 147 7.80 -5.64 23.96
C ALA A 147 6.41 -5.15 23.54
N LEU A 148 6.01 -5.42 22.30
CA LEU A 148 4.68 -5.09 21.78
C LEU A 148 3.56 -5.87 22.49
N GLN A 149 3.79 -7.17 22.75
CA GLN A 149 2.85 -7.97 23.54
C GLN A 149 2.69 -7.39 24.95
N ARG A 150 3.78 -6.97 25.62
CA ARG A 150 3.72 -6.31 26.93
C ARG A 150 3.01 -4.97 26.89
N GLU A 151 3.36 -4.09 25.95
CA GLU A 151 2.77 -2.74 25.82
C GLU A 151 1.26 -2.82 25.58
N LEU A 152 0.81 -3.81 24.82
CA LEU A 152 -0.62 -4.02 24.53
C LEU A 152 -1.32 -4.93 25.55
N GLY A 153 -0.63 -5.43 26.57
CA GLY A 153 -1.20 -6.33 27.56
C GLY A 153 -1.68 -7.67 26.98
N LEU A 154 -1.03 -8.15 25.93
CA LEU A 154 -1.18 -9.51 25.40
C LEU A 154 -0.26 -10.48 26.18
N GLN A 155 -0.55 -11.77 26.09
CA GLN A 155 0.36 -12.78 26.64
C GLN A 155 1.67 -12.78 25.86
N VAL A 156 2.80 -12.70 26.56
CA VAL A 156 4.13 -12.72 25.95
C VAL A 156 4.45 -14.14 25.49
N ARG A 157 4.35 -14.40 24.20
CA ARG A 157 4.51 -15.72 23.58
C ARG A 157 5.27 -15.58 22.26
N ASP A 158 6.44 -16.22 22.18
CA ASP A 158 7.29 -16.21 20.98
C ASP A 158 6.76 -17.17 19.89
N ASP A 159 6.12 -18.25 20.32
CA ASP A 159 5.60 -19.34 19.48
C ASP A 159 4.32 -18.98 18.72
N VAL A 160 3.58 -17.95 19.17
CA VAL A 160 2.31 -17.50 18.58
C VAL A 160 2.55 -16.42 17.54
N PRO A 161 2.09 -16.55 16.30
CA PRO A 161 2.23 -15.49 15.31
C PRO A 161 1.40 -14.27 15.70
N LEU A 162 2.02 -13.10 15.62
CA LEU A 162 1.38 -11.81 15.83
C LEU A 162 1.04 -11.17 14.47
N ILE A 163 -0.25 -11.01 14.22
CA ILE A 163 -0.79 -10.38 13.01
C ILE A 163 -1.07 -8.91 13.32
N GLY A 164 -0.50 -8.01 12.52
CA GLY A 164 -0.76 -6.57 12.58
C GLY A 164 -1.69 -6.11 11.45
N PHE A 165 -2.47 -5.08 11.72
CA PHE A 165 -3.14 -4.24 10.72
C PHE A 165 -2.90 -2.78 11.08
N ILE A 166 -2.53 -1.96 10.10
CA ILE A 166 -2.32 -0.52 10.28
C ILE A 166 -3.03 0.21 9.14
N GLY A 167 -3.99 1.08 9.45
CA GLY A 167 -4.65 1.86 8.40
C GLY A 167 -5.89 2.62 8.86
N ARG A 168 -6.50 3.34 7.92
CA ARG A 168 -7.81 3.95 8.15
C ARG A 168 -8.87 2.87 8.33
N LEU A 169 -9.82 3.11 9.22
CA LEU A 169 -10.95 2.20 9.43
C LEU A 169 -12.07 2.59 8.48
N ASP A 170 -11.99 2.07 7.26
CA ASP A 170 -13.00 2.24 6.23
C ASP A 170 -13.12 0.97 5.36
N HIS A 171 -14.12 0.96 4.48
CA HIS A 171 -14.33 -0.13 3.52
C HIS A 171 -13.14 -0.28 2.56
N GLN A 172 -12.50 0.82 2.17
CA GLN A 172 -11.36 0.80 1.24
C GLN A 172 -10.21 -0.05 1.77
N LYS A 173 -9.95 -0.01 3.08
CA LYS A 173 -8.89 -0.78 3.73
C LYS A 173 -9.29 -2.23 4.05
N GLY A 174 -10.52 -2.64 3.74
CA GLY A 174 -10.97 -4.02 3.87
C GLY A 174 -11.20 -4.48 5.30
N VAL A 175 -11.48 -3.56 6.22
CA VAL A 175 -11.72 -3.89 7.64
C VAL A 175 -12.92 -4.82 7.80
N ASP A 176 -13.93 -4.72 6.92
CA ASP A 176 -15.09 -5.64 6.92
C ASP A 176 -14.70 -7.08 6.59
N ILE A 177 -13.66 -7.27 5.77
CA ILE A 177 -13.14 -8.60 5.41
C ILE A 177 -12.48 -9.23 6.64
N ILE A 178 -11.72 -8.43 7.42
CA ILE A 178 -11.16 -8.85 8.70
C ILE A 178 -12.29 -9.22 9.67
N ALA A 179 -13.33 -8.38 9.77
CA ALA A 179 -14.46 -8.65 10.65
C ALA A 179 -15.19 -9.95 10.28
N ALA A 180 -15.39 -10.21 8.99
CA ALA A 180 -16.00 -11.44 8.50
C ALA A 180 -15.13 -12.69 8.74
N ALA A 181 -13.79 -12.55 8.73
CA ALA A 181 -12.86 -13.63 9.04
C ALA A 181 -12.58 -13.82 10.54
N MET A 182 -13.00 -12.88 11.39
CA MET A 182 -12.72 -12.91 12.83
C MET A 182 -13.09 -14.23 13.51
N PRO A 183 -14.26 -14.86 13.22
CA PRO A 183 -14.60 -16.16 13.82
C PRO A 183 -13.59 -17.28 13.51
N TRP A 184 -12.92 -17.23 12.35
CA TRP A 184 -11.86 -18.17 12.01
C TRP A 184 -10.54 -17.79 12.66
N ILE A 185 -10.18 -16.49 12.66
CA ILE A 185 -8.94 -15.98 13.26
C ILE A 185 -8.88 -16.33 14.75
N THR A 186 -9.97 -16.15 15.48
CA THR A 186 -10.02 -16.38 16.95
C THR A 186 -9.97 -17.86 17.33
N GLN A 187 -10.29 -18.76 16.39
CA GLN A 187 -10.11 -20.22 16.56
C GLN A 187 -8.64 -20.65 16.38
N GLN A 188 -7.81 -19.84 15.73
CA GLN A 188 -6.38 -20.12 15.59
C GLN A 188 -5.61 -19.70 16.86
N ASP A 189 -4.45 -20.30 17.10
CA ASP A 189 -3.52 -19.86 18.16
C ASP A 189 -2.67 -18.70 17.63
N VAL A 190 -3.30 -17.53 17.50
CA VAL A 190 -2.72 -16.28 16.96
C VAL A 190 -3.06 -15.09 17.84
N GLN A 191 -2.31 -14.01 17.69
CA GLN A 191 -2.65 -12.69 18.23
C GLN A 191 -2.90 -11.70 17.08
N LEU A 192 -3.84 -10.79 17.26
CA LEU A 192 -4.21 -9.77 16.28
C LEU A 192 -4.16 -8.38 16.92
N VAL A 193 -3.42 -7.48 16.30
CA VAL A 193 -3.32 -6.07 16.69
C VAL A 193 -3.77 -5.21 15.52
N MET A 194 -4.73 -4.33 15.76
CA MET A 194 -5.26 -3.43 14.75
C MET A 194 -5.10 -1.98 15.21
N LEU A 195 -4.36 -1.18 14.46
CA LEU A 195 -4.18 0.25 14.68
C LEU A 195 -4.89 1.03 13.58
N GLY A 196 -5.81 1.91 13.99
CA GLY A 196 -6.52 2.75 13.03
C GLY A 196 -7.58 3.64 13.65
N THR A 197 -8.05 4.59 12.87
CA THR A 197 -9.23 5.41 13.17
C THR A 197 -9.99 5.69 11.86
N GLY A 198 -11.28 5.98 11.95
CA GLY A 198 -12.09 6.27 10.78
C GLY A 198 -13.56 6.26 11.11
N ARG A 199 -14.28 5.26 10.59
CA ARG A 199 -15.72 5.18 10.79
C ARG A 199 -16.07 4.65 12.19
N PRO A 200 -17.01 5.31 12.91
CA PRO A 200 -17.40 4.90 14.27
C PRO A 200 -17.90 3.45 14.36
N ASP A 201 -18.64 2.96 13.36
CA ASP A 201 -19.16 1.59 13.34
C ASP A 201 -18.04 0.53 13.31
N LEU A 202 -16.95 0.82 12.60
CA LEU A 202 -15.77 -0.05 12.54
C LEU A 202 -14.91 0.07 13.81
N GLU A 203 -14.83 1.26 14.43
CA GLU A 203 -14.18 1.45 15.72
C GLU A 203 -14.90 0.69 16.84
N ASP A 204 -16.24 0.74 16.87
CA ASP A 204 -17.06 0.01 17.84
C ASP A 204 -16.95 -1.51 17.64
N MET A 205 -16.89 -1.96 16.39
CA MET A 205 -16.63 -3.36 16.05
C MET A 205 -15.28 -3.84 16.61
N LEU A 206 -14.22 -3.03 16.47
CA LEU A 206 -12.90 -3.31 17.03
C LEU A 206 -12.93 -3.42 18.55
N ARG A 207 -13.58 -2.47 19.22
CA ARG A 207 -13.74 -2.49 20.69
C ARG A 207 -14.51 -3.72 21.16
N ARG A 208 -15.53 -4.14 20.39
CA ARG A 208 -16.28 -5.37 20.67
C ARG A 208 -15.39 -6.61 20.58
N PHE A 209 -14.64 -6.78 19.50
CA PHE A 209 -13.76 -7.94 19.35
C PHE A 209 -12.64 -7.99 20.39
N GLU A 210 -12.08 -6.84 20.75
CA GLU A 210 -11.16 -6.77 21.89
C GLU A 210 -11.84 -7.19 23.20
N GLY A 211 -13.08 -6.75 23.43
CA GLY A 211 -13.86 -7.14 24.61
C GLY A 211 -14.14 -8.64 24.69
N GLU A 212 -14.46 -9.27 23.54
CA GLU A 212 -14.78 -10.70 23.42
C GLU A 212 -13.53 -11.60 23.48
N HIS A 213 -12.39 -11.12 22.97
CA HIS A 213 -11.17 -11.89 22.80
C HIS A 213 -9.94 -11.19 23.40
N ARG A 214 -10.04 -10.78 24.67
CA ARG A 214 -8.99 -10.01 25.36
C ARG A 214 -7.63 -10.72 25.45
N ASP A 215 -7.54 -12.02 25.27
CA ASP A 215 -6.27 -12.74 25.27
C ASP A 215 -5.55 -12.68 23.90
N LYS A 216 -6.29 -12.44 22.81
CA LYS A 216 -5.79 -12.52 21.43
C LYS A 216 -5.88 -11.22 20.64
N VAL A 217 -6.91 -10.40 20.85
CA VAL A 217 -7.24 -9.24 19.99
C VAL A 217 -7.02 -7.94 20.75
N ARG A 218 -6.34 -6.97 20.10
CA ARG A 218 -6.18 -5.60 20.59
C ARG A 218 -6.50 -4.59 19.51
N GLY A 219 -7.42 -3.67 19.80
CA GLY A 219 -7.78 -2.56 18.93
C GLY A 219 -7.21 -1.25 19.48
N TRP A 220 -6.23 -0.68 18.79
CA TRP A 220 -5.76 0.68 19.07
C TRP A 220 -6.52 1.68 18.20
N VAL A 221 -7.58 2.27 18.77
CA VAL A 221 -8.35 3.30 18.09
C VAL A 221 -7.62 4.65 18.17
N GLY A 222 -7.09 5.10 17.05
CA GLY A 222 -6.39 6.38 16.93
C GLY A 222 -5.29 6.36 15.87
N PHE A 223 -4.57 7.47 15.77
CA PHE A 223 -3.38 7.59 14.92
C PHE A 223 -2.14 7.76 15.80
N SER A 224 -1.17 6.87 15.66
CA SER A 224 0.11 6.95 16.37
C SER A 224 1.22 6.41 15.48
N VAL A 225 2.12 7.31 15.05
CA VAL A 225 3.30 6.95 14.26
C VAL A 225 4.18 5.97 15.05
N ARG A 226 4.47 6.27 16.32
CA ARG A 226 5.24 5.38 17.21
C ARG A 226 4.65 3.97 17.28
N MET A 227 3.33 3.85 17.42
CA MET A 227 2.68 2.53 17.48
C MET A 227 2.71 1.83 16.11
N ALA A 228 2.58 2.57 15.01
CA ALA A 228 2.70 1.99 13.67
C ALA A 228 4.09 1.38 13.45
N HIS A 229 5.17 2.09 13.81
CA HIS A 229 6.53 1.55 13.75
C HIS A 229 6.71 0.31 14.62
N ARG A 230 6.19 0.33 15.85
CA ARG A 230 6.27 -0.79 16.79
C ARG A 230 5.50 -2.02 16.33
N ILE A 231 4.30 -1.84 15.77
CA ILE A 231 3.53 -2.92 15.16
C ILE A 231 4.29 -3.47 13.96
N THR A 232 4.80 -2.61 13.07
CA THR A 232 5.58 -3.05 11.91
C THR A 232 6.85 -3.81 12.34
N ALA A 233 7.51 -3.43 13.43
CA ALA A 233 8.71 -4.10 13.92
C ALA A 233 8.42 -5.40 14.68
N GLY A 234 7.36 -5.43 15.49
CA GLY A 234 7.02 -6.53 16.40
C GLY A 234 6.08 -7.59 15.83
N ALA A 235 5.28 -7.26 14.80
CA ALA A 235 4.41 -8.23 14.14
C ALA A 235 5.22 -9.21 13.29
N ASP A 236 4.72 -10.44 13.20
CA ASP A 236 5.23 -11.46 12.28
C ASP A 236 4.62 -11.28 10.90
N VAL A 237 3.33 -10.94 10.87
CA VAL A 237 2.53 -10.74 9.66
C VAL A 237 1.92 -9.35 9.67
N LEU A 238 1.95 -8.64 8.53
CA LEU A 238 1.18 -7.41 8.34
C LEU A 238 0.10 -7.64 7.28
N LEU A 239 -1.16 -7.58 7.70
CA LEU A 239 -2.33 -7.88 6.89
C LEU A 239 -2.86 -6.62 6.21
N MET A 240 -3.04 -6.67 4.88
CA MET A 240 -3.48 -5.54 4.06
C MET A 240 -4.60 -5.98 3.09
N PRO A 241 -5.85 -6.10 3.57
CA PRO A 241 -6.96 -6.60 2.76
C PRO A 241 -7.64 -5.49 1.94
N SER A 242 -6.87 -4.48 1.53
CA SER A 242 -7.41 -3.26 0.92
C SER A 242 -8.12 -3.57 -0.41
N LEU A 243 -9.30 -3.01 -0.61
CA LEU A 243 -10.07 -3.10 -1.86
C LEU A 243 -9.42 -2.27 -2.97
N PHE A 244 -8.73 -1.21 -2.58
CA PHE A 244 -8.09 -0.27 -3.49
C PHE A 244 -6.84 0.33 -2.85
N GLU A 245 -5.68 -0.02 -3.39
CA GLU A 245 -4.40 0.43 -2.86
C GLU A 245 -3.46 0.84 -4.02
N PRO A 246 -3.51 2.11 -4.44
CA PRO A 246 -2.90 2.56 -5.68
C PRO A 246 -1.36 2.44 -5.63
N CYS A 247 -0.76 2.67 -4.45
CA CYS A 247 0.67 2.46 -4.20
C CYS A 247 0.88 1.41 -3.10
N GLY A 248 0.25 1.62 -1.94
CA GLY A 248 0.55 0.89 -0.71
C GLY A 248 1.96 1.18 -0.23
N LEU A 249 2.12 1.68 1.00
CA LEU A 249 3.44 1.82 1.62
C LEU A 249 3.66 0.77 2.71
N ASN A 250 2.58 0.26 3.30
CA ASN A 250 2.66 -0.67 4.42
C ASN A 250 3.36 -1.98 4.07
N GLN A 251 3.23 -2.47 2.84
CA GLN A 251 3.94 -3.66 2.39
C GLN A 251 5.44 -3.42 2.24
N LEU A 252 5.85 -2.21 1.85
CA LEU A 252 7.25 -1.83 1.79
C LEU A 252 7.83 -1.73 3.20
N TYR A 253 7.09 -1.11 4.14
CA TYR A 253 7.47 -1.07 5.54
C TYR A 253 7.56 -2.47 6.16
N ALA A 254 6.58 -3.34 5.87
CA ALA A 254 6.59 -4.72 6.35
C ALA A 254 7.88 -5.43 5.90
N MET A 255 8.18 -5.40 4.60
CA MET A 255 9.37 -6.03 4.04
C MET A 255 10.68 -5.47 4.63
N ALA A 256 10.78 -4.14 4.77
CA ALA A 256 11.96 -3.48 5.36
C ALA A 256 12.23 -3.92 6.82
N TYR A 257 11.19 -4.28 7.58
CA TYR A 257 11.29 -4.75 8.96
C TYR A 257 11.26 -6.28 9.09
N GLY A 258 11.34 -7.02 7.97
CA GLY A 258 11.24 -8.48 7.98
C GLY A 258 9.91 -8.97 8.55
N THR A 259 8.85 -8.18 8.43
CA THR A 259 7.45 -8.56 8.70
C THR A 259 6.84 -9.03 7.40
N VAL A 260 6.21 -10.20 7.39
CA VAL A 260 5.76 -10.79 6.13
C VAL A 260 4.39 -10.20 5.74
N PRO A 261 4.27 -9.55 4.58
CA PRO A 261 2.99 -9.01 4.14
C PRO A 261 2.03 -10.12 3.66
N VAL A 262 0.77 -10.02 4.06
CA VAL A 262 -0.35 -10.78 3.48
C VAL A 262 -1.32 -9.77 2.89
N VAL A 263 -1.49 -9.78 1.57
CA VAL A 263 -2.12 -8.66 0.84
C VAL A 263 -3.22 -9.12 -0.11
N HIS A 264 -4.21 -8.27 -0.31
CA HIS A 264 -5.09 -8.39 -1.47
C HIS A 264 -4.33 -7.94 -2.72
N ALA A 265 -4.38 -8.72 -3.81
CA ALA A 265 -3.60 -8.51 -5.04
C ALA A 265 -4.15 -7.36 -5.92
N VAL A 266 -4.23 -6.16 -5.36
CA VAL A 266 -4.68 -4.93 -6.03
C VAL A 266 -3.60 -3.85 -6.07
N GLY A 267 -3.69 -2.99 -7.07
CA GLY A 267 -2.87 -1.81 -7.27
C GLY A 267 -1.38 -2.09 -7.05
N GLY A 268 -0.75 -1.29 -6.19
CA GLY A 268 0.68 -1.42 -5.91
C GLY A 268 1.03 -2.64 -5.04
N LEU A 269 0.07 -3.23 -4.31
CA LEU A 269 0.32 -4.45 -3.53
C LEU A 269 0.64 -5.63 -4.45
N ARG A 270 -0.06 -5.73 -5.58
CA ARG A 270 0.18 -6.76 -6.61
C ARG A 270 1.58 -6.69 -7.20
N ASP A 271 2.10 -5.47 -7.41
CA ASP A 271 3.41 -5.27 -8.05
C ASP A 271 4.56 -5.49 -7.08
N THR A 272 4.33 -5.27 -5.79
CA THR A 272 5.39 -5.24 -4.77
C THR A 272 5.51 -6.54 -3.99
N VAL A 273 4.41 -7.27 -3.81
CA VAL A 273 4.41 -8.53 -3.05
C VAL A 273 4.29 -9.71 -4.00
N ALA A 274 5.42 -10.23 -4.43
CA ALA A 274 5.46 -11.50 -5.15
C ALA A 274 5.00 -12.65 -4.23
N PRO A 275 4.04 -13.50 -4.63
CA PRO A 275 3.56 -14.61 -3.81
C PRO A 275 4.68 -15.61 -3.54
N PHE A 276 4.70 -16.16 -2.33
CA PHE A 276 5.68 -17.15 -1.91
C PHE A 276 5.53 -18.45 -2.69
N ASP A 277 6.62 -18.85 -3.36
CA ASP A 277 6.75 -20.17 -3.98
C ASP A 277 7.74 -21.03 -3.18
N PRO A 278 7.27 -22.05 -2.45
CA PRO A 278 8.13 -22.91 -1.65
C PRO A 278 9.04 -23.80 -2.50
N PHE A 279 8.70 -24.09 -3.77
CA PHE A 279 9.52 -24.95 -4.62
C PHE A 279 10.72 -24.20 -5.17
N GLY A 280 10.52 -22.95 -5.61
CA GLY A 280 11.60 -22.07 -6.04
C GLY A 280 12.32 -21.34 -4.90
N GLY A 281 11.77 -21.33 -3.69
CA GLY A 281 12.29 -20.53 -2.57
C GLY A 281 12.23 -19.03 -2.85
N THR A 282 11.23 -18.59 -3.64
CA THR A 282 11.08 -17.20 -4.09
C THR A 282 9.83 -16.54 -3.50
N GLY A 283 9.64 -15.25 -3.74
CA GLY A 283 8.51 -14.49 -3.22
C GLY A 283 8.80 -13.78 -1.90
N LEU A 284 7.89 -12.86 -1.56
CA LEU A 284 8.03 -11.84 -0.52
C LEU A 284 6.89 -11.87 0.49
N GLY A 285 5.80 -12.59 0.21
CA GLY A 285 4.66 -12.72 1.12
C GLY A 285 3.55 -13.57 0.51
N TRP A 286 2.32 -13.40 1.00
CA TRP A 286 1.14 -14.05 0.42
C TRP A 286 0.20 -13.03 -0.18
N THR A 287 -0.42 -13.42 -1.28
CA THR A 287 -1.42 -12.62 -1.97
C THR A 287 -2.71 -13.40 -2.11
N PHE A 288 -3.85 -12.73 -2.03
CA PHE A 288 -5.14 -13.30 -2.41
C PHE A 288 -5.81 -12.45 -3.49
N ASP A 289 -6.56 -13.09 -4.37
CA ASP A 289 -7.02 -12.53 -5.65
C ASP A 289 -8.37 -11.81 -5.57
N ARG A 290 -9.20 -12.17 -4.59
CA ARG A 290 -10.52 -11.58 -4.39
C ARG A 290 -10.67 -11.07 -2.97
N ALA A 291 -11.28 -9.90 -2.85
CA ALA A 291 -11.57 -9.27 -1.58
C ALA A 291 -12.74 -9.93 -0.82
N ASP A 292 -12.57 -11.20 -0.47
CA ASP A 292 -13.51 -11.95 0.34
C ASP A 292 -12.79 -12.65 1.51
N ALA A 293 -13.54 -12.90 2.57
CA ALA A 293 -13.00 -13.48 3.80
C ALA A 293 -12.44 -14.90 3.57
N GLY A 294 -13.03 -15.69 2.67
CA GLY A 294 -12.57 -17.05 2.39
C GLY A 294 -11.18 -17.05 1.78
N ARG A 295 -10.96 -16.22 0.75
CA ARG A 295 -9.65 -16.07 0.11
C ARG A 295 -8.59 -15.49 1.04
N MET A 296 -8.97 -14.55 1.89
CA MET A 296 -8.06 -14.04 2.91
C MET A 296 -7.69 -15.13 3.93
N ILE A 297 -8.66 -15.93 4.36
CA ILE A 297 -8.44 -17.07 5.27
C ILE A 297 -7.50 -18.10 4.64
N ASP A 298 -7.67 -18.44 3.36
CA ASP A 298 -6.79 -19.38 2.66
C ASP A 298 -5.34 -18.88 2.65
N ALA A 299 -5.13 -17.62 2.23
CA ALA A 299 -3.79 -17.02 2.18
C ALA A 299 -3.15 -16.91 3.56
N LEU A 300 -3.93 -16.47 4.56
CA LEU A 300 -3.46 -16.37 5.94
C LEU A 300 -3.19 -17.76 6.54
N GLY A 301 -4.01 -18.76 6.24
CA GLY A 301 -3.80 -20.15 6.67
C GLY A 301 -2.49 -20.72 6.14
N HIS A 302 -2.18 -20.53 4.85
CA HIS A 302 -0.91 -20.94 4.27
C HIS A 302 0.29 -20.19 4.88
N CYS A 303 0.13 -18.89 5.13
CA CYS A 303 1.10 -18.06 5.81
C CYS A 303 1.42 -18.59 7.22
N LEU A 304 0.39 -18.81 8.03
CA LEU A 304 0.53 -19.29 9.40
C LEU A 304 1.09 -20.73 9.45
N ASN A 305 0.67 -21.61 8.54
CA ASN A 305 1.26 -22.94 8.41
C ASN A 305 2.78 -22.88 8.13
N THR A 306 3.20 -21.95 7.27
CA THR A 306 4.62 -21.71 6.99
C THR A 306 5.35 -21.20 8.24
N TYR A 307 4.75 -20.25 8.95
CA TYR A 307 5.28 -19.74 10.21
C TYR A 307 5.53 -20.85 11.23
N TRP A 308 4.57 -21.76 11.44
CA TRP A 308 4.72 -22.82 12.45
C TRP A 308 5.66 -23.92 12.02
N ASN A 309 5.53 -24.41 10.79
CA ASN A 309 6.13 -25.68 10.38
C ASN A 309 7.42 -25.53 9.56
N TYR A 310 7.72 -24.34 9.02
CA TYR A 310 8.82 -24.13 8.06
C TYR A 310 9.65 -22.89 8.40
N LYS A 311 10.34 -22.93 9.55
CA LYS A 311 11.10 -21.78 10.10
C LYS A 311 12.22 -21.29 9.17
N GLU A 312 12.90 -22.19 8.45
CA GLU A 312 13.93 -21.79 7.47
C GLU A 312 13.34 -21.02 6.29
N SER A 313 12.22 -21.51 5.74
CA SER A 313 11.48 -20.83 4.68
C SER A 313 10.96 -19.46 5.13
N TRP A 314 10.46 -19.38 6.36
CA TRP A 314 10.03 -18.13 6.98
C TRP A 314 11.17 -17.12 7.10
N ARG A 315 12.32 -17.53 7.64
CA ARG A 315 13.50 -16.68 7.72
C ARG A 315 13.95 -16.23 6.34
N GLY A 316 13.91 -17.11 5.35
CA GLY A 316 14.21 -16.79 3.95
C GLY A 316 13.30 -15.69 3.40
N LEU A 317 11.98 -15.75 3.68
CA LEU A 317 11.02 -14.71 3.31
C LEU A 317 11.40 -13.35 3.92
N GLN A 318 11.67 -13.32 5.22
CA GLN A 318 12.02 -12.07 5.92
C GLN A 318 13.31 -11.46 5.37
N VAL A 319 14.34 -12.28 5.20
CA VAL A 319 15.65 -11.86 4.66
C VAL A 319 15.54 -11.32 3.24
N ARG A 320 14.73 -11.96 2.38
CA ARG A 320 14.48 -11.47 1.00
C ARG A 320 13.76 -10.13 1.00
N GLY A 321 12.75 -9.96 1.85
CA GLY A 321 12.03 -8.70 2.04
C GLY A 321 12.97 -7.56 2.47
N MET A 322 13.79 -7.79 3.50
CA MET A 322 14.73 -6.80 4.01
C MET A 322 15.88 -6.49 3.06
N SER A 323 16.11 -7.32 2.03
CA SER A 323 17.18 -7.13 1.05
C SER A 323 16.69 -6.43 -0.22
N GLN A 324 15.40 -6.11 -0.34
CA GLN A 324 14.88 -5.31 -1.45
C GLN A 324 15.40 -3.87 -1.35
N ASP A 325 15.74 -3.26 -2.48
CA ASP A 325 15.95 -1.82 -2.55
C ASP A 325 14.59 -1.13 -2.67
N LEU A 326 14.10 -0.63 -1.53
CA LEU A 326 12.82 0.06 -1.42
C LEU A 326 12.99 1.59 -1.32
N SER A 327 14.19 2.10 -1.62
CA SER A 327 14.53 3.51 -1.45
C SER A 327 13.87 4.41 -2.48
N TRP A 328 13.76 5.70 -2.14
CA TRP A 328 13.37 6.73 -3.12
C TRP A 328 14.39 6.91 -4.24
N ASP A 329 15.67 6.62 -4.01
CA ASP A 329 16.70 6.75 -5.04
C ASP A 329 16.44 5.75 -6.18
N HIS A 330 16.10 4.50 -5.86
CA HIS A 330 15.69 3.51 -6.87
C HIS A 330 14.43 3.94 -7.64
N ALA A 331 13.41 4.43 -6.93
CA ALA A 331 12.20 4.95 -7.58
C ALA A 331 12.52 6.14 -8.49
N ALA A 332 13.43 7.04 -8.07
CA ALA A 332 13.84 8.22 -8.84
C ALA A 332 14.50 7.84 -10.16
N GLU A 333 15.35 6.81 -10.20
CA GLU A 333 15.93 6.30 -11.45
C GLU A 333 14.86 5.86 -12.46
N LEU A 334 13.79 5.21 -11.99
CA LEU A 334 12.65 4.83 -12.84
C LEU A 334 11.93 6.06 -13.40
N TYR A 335 11.73 7.08 -12.56
CA TYR A 335 11.16 8.36 -12.99
C TYR A 335 12.04 9.07 -14.03
N GLU A 336 13.35 9.09 -13.82
CA GLU A 336 14.32 9.67 -14.76
C GLU A 336 14.25 8.99 -16.13
N ASN A 337 14.13 7.67 -16.17
CA ASN A 337 13.97 6.93 -17.41
C ASN A 337 12.71 7.35 -18.18
N VAL A 338 11.58 7.57 -17.50
CA VAL A 338 10.35 8.07 -18.15
C VAL A 338 10.52 9.49 -18.67
N LEU A 339 11.17 10.36 -17.90
CA LEU A 339 11.46 11.73 -18.33
C LEU A 339 12.38 11.77 -19.57
N VAL A 340 13.38 10.89 -19.61
CA VAL A 340 14.26 10.72 -20.78
C VAL A 340 13.48 10.21 -21.98
N LYS A 341 12.60 9.22 -21.82
CA LYS A 341 11.71 8.75 -22.90
C LYS A 341 10.81 9.87 -23.43
N ALA A 342 10.19 10.65 -22.54
CA ALA A 342 9.41 11.84 -22.92
C ALA A 342 10.25 12.84 -23.72
N LYS A 343 11.57 12.88 -23.48
CA LYS A 343 12.48 13.75 -24.23
C LYS A 343 12.75 13.25 -25.65
N TYR A 344 12.80 11.95 -25.92
CA TYR A 344 13.31 11.46 -27.21
C TYR A 344 12.31 10.64 -28.04
N GLN A 345 11.13 10.32 -27.50
CA GLN A 345 10.10 9.54 -28.18
C GLN A 345 8.78 10.31 -28.15
N TRP A 346 8.27 10.65 -29.35
CA TRP A 346 6.97 11.29 -29.58
C TRP A 346 6.08 10.40 -30.43
#